data_AF-A0A2N2Y252-F1
#
_entry.id   AF-A0A2N2Y252-F1
#
_cell.length_a   1.000
_cell.length_b   1.000
_cell.length_c   1.000
_cell.angle_alpha   90.00
_cell.angle_beta   90.00
_cell.angle_gamma   90.00
#
_symmetry.space_group_name_H-M   'P 1'
#
loop_
_entity.id
_entity.type
_entity.pdbx_description
1 polymer ?
#
loop_
_entity_poly.entity_id
_entity_poly.type
_entity_poly.pdbx_seq_one_letter_code
_entity_poly.pdbx_strand_id
1 'polypeptide(L)'
;MEYIIIIISAVFVNNILLAQFLGVCPFMGVSTKVTTSIGMGAAVVFVITLATVVTWLVMHYLLIPFNIQYMQTISYILVIAALVQMVEIILKKVSPPLYQALGVYLPLITTNCAVLGVAILVIQKDFSLLESVVFGFANALGFTLALVVFAGIREQLDLVNIPKGMKGVPIAFVTAGILALAFMGFAGIV
;
A
#
# COMPACT_ATOMS: atom_id res chain seq x y z
N MET A 1 11.90 7.35 -21.46
CA MET A 1 10.45 7.22 -21.68
C MET A 1 9.85 6.01 -20.98
N GLU A 2 10.58 4.90 -20.80
CA GLU A 2 10.14 3.76 -19.97
C GLU A 2 9.77 4.14 -18.52
N TYR A 3 10.62 4.91 -17.82
CA TYR A 3 10.36 5.27 -16.41
C TYR A 3 9.06 6.06 -16.18
N ILE A 4 8.68 6.95 -17.11
CA ILE A 4 7.44 7.73 -17.00
C ILE A 4 6.22 6.84 -17.28
N ILE A 5 6.34 5.90 -18.21
CA ILE A 5 5.29 4.90 -18.48
C ILE A 5 5.15 3.92 -17.31
N ILE A 6 6.25 3.54 -16.64
CA ILE A 6 6.23 2.73 -15.42
C ILE A 6 5.51 3.48 -14.30
N ILE A 7 5.80 4.77 -14.10
CA ILE A 7 5.13 5.58 -13.08
C ILE A 7 3.64 5.77 -13.39
N ILE A 8 3.29 6.13 -14.63
CA ILE A 8 1.88 6.33 -15.03
C ILE A 8 1.11 5.00 -14.97
N SER A 9 1.71 3.91 -15.45
CA SER A 9 1.04 2.60 -15.41
C SER A 9 0.92 2.07 -13.97
N ALA A 10 1.91 2.23 -13.11
CA ALA A 10 1.85 1.77 -11.72
C ALA A 10 0.88 2.61 -10.87
N VAL A 11 0.79 3.93 -11.11
CA VAL A 11 -0.09 4.81 -10.34
C VAL A 11 -1.55 4.69 -10.80
N PHE A 12 -1.80 4.65 -12.12
CA PHE A 12 -3.16 4.77 -12.67
C PHE A 12 -3.73 3.48 -13.29
N VAL A 13 -2.91 2.62 -13.92
CA VAL A 13 -3.43 1.50 -14.73
C VAL A 13 -3.37 0.16 -13.99
N ASN A 14 -2.26 -0.12 -13.30
CA ASN A 14 -2.04 -1.29 -12.47
C ASN A 14 -2.08 -0.92 -10.98
N ASN A 15 -3.03 -0.06 -10.59
CA ASN A 15 -3.15 0.32 -9.18
C ASN A 15 -3.46 -0.93 -8.34
N ILE A 16 -2.51 -1.31 -7.49
CA ILE A 16 -2.55 -2.55 -6.69
C ILE A 16 -3.77 -2.60 -5.76
N LEU A 17 -4.29 -1.46 -5.31
CA LEU A 17 -5.49 -1.41 -4.48
C LEU A 17 -6.78 -1.68 -5.26
N LEU A 18 -6.96 -1.06 -6.43
CA LEU A 18 -8.26 -1.06 -7.12
C LEU A 18 -8.33 -2.04 -8.30
N ALA A 19 -7.20 -2.36 -8.93
CA ALA A 19 -7.13 -3.34 -10.01
C ALA A 19 -6.79 -4.74 -9.49
N GLN A 20 -5.94 -4.85 -8.45
CA GLN A 20 -5.51 -6.14 -7.90
C GLN A 20 -6.13 -6.47 -6.52
N PHE A 21 -6.92 -5.55 -5.93
CA PHE A 21 -7.58 -5.74 -4.62
C PHE A 21 -6.62 -6.08 -3.46
N LEU A 22 -5.37 -5.62 -3.53
CA LEU A 22 -4.37 -5.85 -2.49
C LEU A 22 -4.34 -4.65 -1.52
N GLY A 23 -4.44 -4.91 -0.22
CA GLY A 23 -4.34 -3.87 0.82
C GLY A 23 -5.67 -3.33 1.34
N VAL A 24 -6.76 -4.08 1.17
CA VAL A 24 -8.11 -3.70 1.63
C VAL A 24 -8.20 -3.55 3.16
N CYS A 25 -7.39 -4.28 3.93
CA CYS A 25 -7.44 -4.26 5.39
C CYS A 25 -7.18 -2.86 6.00
N PRO A 26 -6.05 -2.19 5.73
CA PRO A 26 -5.83 -0.81 6.19
C PRO A 26 -6.73 0.20 5.47
N PHE A 27 -7.11 -0.07 4.23
CA PHE A 27 -8.02 0.77 3.45
C PHE A 27 -9.39 0.90 4.12
N MET A 28 -9.95 -0.19 4.67
CA MET A 28 -11.24 -0.14 5.39
C MET A 28 -11.11 0.38 6.82
N GLY A 29 -9.95 0.13 7.46
CA GLY A 29 -9.70 0.48 8.86
C GLY A 29 -9.40 1.95 9.12
N VAL A 30 -8.65 2.63 8.24
CA VAL A 30 -8.08 3.96 8.52
C VAL A 30 -8.73 5.09 7.69
N SER A 31 -9.67 4.76 6.80
CA SER A 31 -10.33 5.71 5.89
C SER A 31 -11.49 6.50 6.49
N THR A 32 -11.61 6.60 7.81
CA THR A 32 -12.67 7.40 8.44
C THR A 32 -12.39 8.90 8.39
N LYS A 33 -11.11 9.30 8.39
CA LYS A 33 -10.70 10.70 8.29
C LYS A 33 -9.60 10.88 7.26
N VAL A 34 -9.62 12.01 6.55
CA VAL A 34 -8.59 12.34 5.55
C VAL A 34 -7.22 12.55 6.23
N THR A 35 -7.20 13.16 7.42
CA THR A 35 -5.96 13.43 8.17
C THR A 35 -5.23 12.15 8.60
N THR A 36 -5.96 11.14 9.08
CA THR A 36 -5.39 9.83 9.45
C THR A 36 -4.94 9.04 8.22
N SER A 37 -5.70 9.17 7.13
CA SER A 37 -5.45 8.52 5.85
C SER A 37 -4.15 8.97 5.20
N ILE A 38 -3.85 10.27 5.23
CA ILE A 38 -2.59 10.83 4.72
C ILE A 38 -1.41 10.31 5.53
N GLY A 39 -1.53 10.29 6.86
CA GLY A 39 -0.48 9.76 7.75
C GLY A 39 -0.19 8.29 7.50
N MET A 40 -1.23 7.48 7.28
CA MET A 40 -1.10 6.06 6.97
C MET A 40 -0.47 5.84 5.59
N GLY A 41 -0.91 6.61 4.58
CA GLY A 41 -0.33 6.57 3.24
C GLY A 41 1.16 6.89 3.25
N ALA A 42 1.57 7.95 3.96
CA ALA A 42 2.98 8.32 4.09
C ALA A 42 3.83 7.20 4.74
N ALA A 43 3.32 6.56 5.80
CA ALA A 43 3.98 5.43 6.43
C ALA A 43 4.13 4.23 5.48
N VAL A 44 3.07 3.91 4.72
CA VAL A 44 3.08 2.82 3.73
C VAL A 44 4.03 3.13 2.57
N VAL A 45 4.11 4.37 2.09
CA VAL A 45 5.08 4.80 1.07
C VAL A 45 6.51 4.59 1.54
N PHE A 46 6.81 4.97 2.78
CA PHE A 46 8.13 4.78 3.34
C PHE A 46 8.49 3.29 3.50
N VAL A 47 7.56 2.48 4.02
CA VAL A 47 7.79 1.03 4.20
C VAL A 47 7.92 0.31 2.87
N ILE A 48 7.05 0.58 1.88
CA ILE A 48 7.09 -0.09 0.57
C ILE A 48 8.39 0.24 -0.17
N THR A 49 8.79 1.51 -0.21
CA THR A 49 10.04 1.89 -0.91
C THR A 49 11.26 1.21 -0.29
N LEU A 50 11.41 1.26 1.03
CA LEU A 50 12.52 0.58 1.70
C LEU A 50 12.44 -0.95 1.58
N ALA A 51 11.24 -1.52 1.71
CA ALA A 51 11.06 -2.96 1.54
C ALA A 51 11.51 -3.40 0.14
N THR A 52 11.10 -2.70 -0.93
CA THR A 52 11.51 -3.05 -2.30
C THR A 52 13.03 -3.04 -2.48
N VAL A 53 13.74 -2.08 -1.91
CA VAL A 53 15.22 -2.03 -1.96
C VAL A 53 15.82 -3.24 -1.26
N VAL A 54 15.41 -3.49 -0.01
CA VAL A 54 16.01 -4.53 0.82
C VAL A 54 15.66 -5.92 0.28
N THR A 55 14.41 -6.16 -0.15
CA THR A 55 14.01 -7.45 -0.73
C THR A 55 14.69 -7.72 -2.06
N TRP A 56 14.94 -6.69 -2.87
CA TRP A 56 15.71 -6.84 -4.11
C TRP A 56 17.16 -7.26 -3.83
N LEU A 57 17.81 -6.62 -2.85
CA LEU A 57 19.16 -6.99 -2.43
C LEU A 57 19.20 -8.42 -1.87
N VAL A 58 18.23 -8.79 -1.02
CA VAL A 58 18.13 -10.15 -0.46
C VAL A 58 17.90 -11.18 -1.56
N MET A 59 17.09 -10.89 -2.56
CA MET A 59 16.88 -11.81 -3.68
C MET A 59 18.18 -12.05 -4.45
N HIS A 60 18.85 -10.97 -4.86
CA HIS A 60 20.01 -11.05 -5.76
C HIS A 60 21.29 -11.53 -5.07
N TYR A 61 21.55 -11.08 -3.84
CA TYR A 61 22.78 -11.39 -3.11
C TYR A 61 22.67 -12.60 -2.16
N LEU A 62 21.46 -13.04 -1.81
CA LEU A 62 21.27 -14.16 -0.88
C LEU A 62 20.52 -15.31 -1.54
N LEU A 63 19.28 -15.11 -2.01
CA LEU A 63 18.45 -16.25 -2.43
C LEU A 63 18.94 -16.93 -3.72
N ILE A 64 19.38 -16.14 -4.70
CA ILE A 64 19.93 -16.66 -5.96
C ILE A 64 21.25 -17.45 -5.74
N PRO A 65 22.29 -16.90 -5.08
CA PRO A 65 23.56 -17.63 -4.93
C PRO A 65 23.45 -18.86 -4.03
N PHE A 66 22.57 -18.84 -3.02
CA PHE A 66 22.36 -20.00 -2.15
C PHE A 66 21.31 -20.99 -2.69
N ASN A 67 20.67 -20.70 -3.83
CA ASN A 67 19.63 -21.54 -4.45
C ASN A 67 18.39 -21.80 -3.55
N ILE A 68 18.08 -20.88 -2.64
CA ILE A 68 16.99 -21.02 -1.64
C ILE A 68 15.77 -20.16 -2.02
N GLN A 69 15.46 -20.07 -3.31
CA GLN A 69 14.36 -19.24 -3.80
C GLN A 69 12.99 -19.65 -3.22
N TYR A 70 12.81 -20.91 -2.82
CA TYR A 70 11.56 -21.36 -2.19
C TYR A 70 11.24 -20.65 -0.86
N MET A 71 12.23 -20.08 -0.16
CA MET A 71 12.03 -19.33 1.09
C MET A 71 11.73 -17.84 0.87
N GLN A 72 11.52 -17.41 -0.38
CA GLN A 72 11.26 -16.02 -0.76
C GLN A 72 10.20 -15.34 0.13
N THR A 73 9.01 -15.93 0.24
CA THR A 73 7.89 -15.33 0.99
C THR A 73 8.22 -15.15 2.47
N ILE A 74 8.85 -16.14 3.10
CA ILE A 74 9.22 -16.09 4.52
C ILE A 74 10.28 -14.99 4.73
N SER A 75 11.29 -14.93 3.85
CA SER A 75 12.34 -13.91 3.94
C SER A 75 11.77 -12.49 3.80
N TYR A 76 10.78 -12.28 2.93
CA TYR A 76 10.19 -10.95 2.71
C TYR A 76 9.32 -10.53 3.88
N ILE A 77 8.52 -11.43 4.43
CA ILE A 77 7.73 -11.13 5.63
C ILE A 77 8.66 -10.74 6.79
N LEU A 78 9.79 -11.44 6.96
CA LEU A 78 10.76 -11.12 8.01
C LEU A 78 11.42 -9.74 7.81
N VAL A 79 11.82 -9.42 6.57
CA VAL A 79 12.37 -8.10 6.22
C VAL A 79 11.33 -7.00 6.49
N ILE A 80 10.09 -7.18 6.02
CA ILE A 80 9.01 -6.20 6.20
C ILE A 80 8.72 -6.02 7.70
N ALA A 81 8.64 -7.11 8.48
CA ALA A 81 8.40 -7.05 9.92
C ALA A 81 9.49 -6.23 10.64
N ALA A 82 10.77 -6.46 10.30
CA ALA A 82 11.88 -5.69 10.87
C ALA A 82 11.81 -4.19 10.51
N LEU A 83 11.46 -3.87 9.26
CA LEU A 83 11.32 -2.48 8.80
C LEU A 83 10.14 -1.77 9.47
N VAL A 84 8.98 -2.41 9.59
CA VAL A 84 7.82 -1.82 10.25
C VAL A 84 8.10 -1.61 11.74
N GLN A 85 8.78 -2.56 12.40
CA GLN A 85 9.18 -2.41 13.80
C GLN A 85 10.09 -1.19 13.99
N MET A 86 11.03 -0.96 13.06
CA MET A 86 11.86 0.24 13.07
C MET A 86 11.02 1.52 12.92
N VAL A 87 10.05 1.52 12.00
CA VAL A 87 9.14 2.66 11.77
C VAL A 87 8.27 2.94 13.00
N GLU A 88 7.82 1.92 13.72
CA GLU A 88 7.07 2.06 14.97
C GLU A 88 7.84 2.84 16.03
N ILE A 89 9.11 2.48 16.23
CA ILE A 89 10.01 3.14 17.19
C ILE A 89 10.26 4.60 16.78
N ILE A 90 10.45 4.86 15.49
CA ILE A 90 10.66 6.22 14.95
C ILE A 90 9.40 7.07 15.16
N LEU A 91 8.21 6.56 14.82
CA LEU A 91 6.95 7.28 14.96
C LEU A 91 6.64 7.64 16.41
N LYS A 92 6.94 6.73 17.35
CA LYS A 92 6.76 6.97 18.79
C LYS A 92 7.62 8.14 19.29
N LYS A 93 8.79 8.37 18.68
CA LYS A 93 9.73 9.44 19.07
C LYS A 93 9.49 10.75 18.33
N VAL A 94 9.17 10.71 17.04
CA VAL A 94 9.06 11.90 16.19
C VAL A 94 7.67 12.54 16.29
N SER A 95 6.61 11.74 16.36
CA SER A 95 5.23 12.25 16.32
C SER A 95 4.28 11.42 17.20
N PRO A 96 4.23 11.71 18.52
CA PRO A 96 3.28 11.11 19.44
C PRO A 96 1.80 11.18 19.00
N PRO A 97 1.28 12.29 18.41
CA PRO A 97 -0.13 12.33 18.01
C PRO A 97 -0.44 11.39 16.84
N LEU A 98 0.52 11.20 15.92
CA LEU A 98 0.34 10.26 14.81
C LEU A 98 0.43 8.81 15.30
N TYR A 99 1.33 8.53 16.25
CA TYR A 99 1.41 7.22 16.91
C TYR A 99 0.14 6.89 17.71
N GLN A 100 -0.49 7.85 18.38
CA GLN A 100 -1.78 7.62 19.07
C GLN A 100 -2.91 7.32 18.10
N ALA A 101 -2.92 7.95 16.92
CA ALA A 101 -3.95 7.73 15.90
C ALA A 101 -3.74 6.41 15.12
N LEU A 102 -2.48 6.04 14.84
CA LEU A 102 -2.15 4.90 13.97
C LEU A 102 -1.60 3.68 14.72
N GLY A 103 -1.25 3.76 16.00
CA GLY A 103 -0.50 2.74 16.75
C GLY A 103 -1.07 1.32 16.63
N VAL A 104 -2.40 1.19 16.60
CA VAL A 104 -3.11 -0.09 16.44
C VAL A 104 -2.99 -0.64 15.00
N TYR A 105 -2.79 0.23 14.01
CA TYR A 105 -2.69 -0.10 12.60
C TYR A 105 -1.27 -0.31 12.09
N LEU A 106 -0.23 0.03 12.87
CA LEU A 106 1.15 -0.23 12.49
C LEU A 106 1.44 -1.73 12.28
N PRO A 107 1.00 -2.65 13.15
CA PRO A 107 1.09 -4.09 12.90
C PRO A 107 0.28 -4.56 11.68
N LEU A 108 -0.72 -3.81 11.21
CA LEU A 108 -1.42 -4.14 9.97
C LEU A 108 -0.58 -3.83 8.72
N ILE A 109 0.49 -3.04 8.84
CA ILE A 109 1.42 -2.79 7.72
C ILE A 109 2.25 -4.05 7.42
N THR A 110 2.67 -4.80 8.44
CA THR A 110 3.49 -6.02 8.25
C THR A 110 2.75 -7.11 7.49
N THR A 111 1.45 -7.21 7.73
CA THR A 111 0.54 -8.19 7.10
C THR A 111 -0.20 -7.60 5.90
N ASN A 112 0.21 -6.43 5.42
CA ASN A 112 -0.42 -5.78 4.28
C ASN A 112 -0.05 -6.49 2.98
N CYS A 113 -1.08 -7.04 2.30
CA CYS A 113 -0.93 -7.72 1.03
C CYS A 113 -0.31 -6.83 -0.07
N ALA A 114 -0.54 -5.52 -0.03
CA ALA A 114 0.05 -4.59 -1.00
C ALA A 114 1.59 -4.52 -0.85
N VAL A 115 2.10 -4.52 0.37
CA VAL A 115 3.56 -4.42 0.64
C VAL A 115 4.26 -5.68 0.13
N LEU A 116 3.73 -6.85 0.50
CA LEU A 116 4.27 -8.13 0.03
C LEU A 116 4.12 -8.30 -1.49
N GLY A 117 2.96 -7.92 -2.03
CA GLY A 117 2.67 -8.03 -3.46
C GLY A 117 3.61 -7.18 -4.32
N VAL A 118 3.87 -5.93 -3.94
CA VAL A 118 4.86 -5.08 -4.64
C VAL A 118 6.24 -5.72 -4.64
N ALA A 119 6.70 -6.23 -3.49
CA ALA A 119 8.01 -6.87 -3.38
C ALA A 119 8.15 -8.11 -4.29
N ILE A 120 7.08 -8.90 -4.43
CA ILE A 120 7.07 -10.07 -5.33
C ILE A 120 7.00 -9.63 -6.79
N LEU A 121 6.15 -8.65 -7.14
CA LEU A 121 5.97 -8.16 -8.51
C LEU A 121 7.25 -7.55 -9.08
N VAL A 122 8.03 -6.84 -8.25
CA VAL A 122 9.32 -6.27 -8.66
C VAL A 122 10.27 -7.35 -9.20
N ILE A 123 10.20 -8.53 -8.62
CA ILE A 123 11.12 -9.63 -8.93
C ILE A 123 10.58 -10.48 -10.07
N GLN A 124 9.26 -10.70 -10.13
CA GLN A 124 8.64 -11.37 -11.27
C GLN A 124 8.81 -10.58 -12.59
N LYS A 125 8.98 -9.26 -12.50
CA LYS A 125 9.23 -8.39 -13.65
C LYS A 125 10.72 -8.16 -13.93
N ASP A 126 11.61 -8.80 -13.18
CA ASP A 126 13.07 -8.67 -13.32
C ASP A 126 13.56 -7.21 -13.38
N PHE A 127 12.98 -6.34 -12.54
CA PHE A 127 13.36 -4.93 -12.53
C PHE A 127 14.77 -4.73 -11.98
N SER A 128 15.48 -3.74 -12.53
CA SER A 128 16.74 -3.25 -11.95
C SER A 128 16.49 -2.56 -10.60
N LEU A 129 17.56 -2.34 -9.81
CA LEU A 129 17.46 -1.72 -8.47
C LEU A 129 16.78 -0.34 -8.55
N LEU A 130 17.11 0.46 -9.57
CA LEU A 130 16.53 1.79 -9.76
C LEU A 130 15.06 1.73 -10.16
N GLU A 131 14.71 0.83 -11.09
CA GLU A 131 13.32 0.60 -11.51
C GLU A 131 12.45 0.06 -10.36
N SER A 132 13.02 -0.79 -9.51
CA SER A 132 12.36 -1.35 -8.33
C SER A 132 11.92 -0.27 -7.35
N VAL A 133 12.79 0.70 -7.08
CA VAL A 133 12.49 1.85 -6.21
C VAL A 133 11.40 2.72 -6.82
N VAL A 134 11.54 3.04 -8.11
CA VAL A 134 10.56 3.88 -8.82
C VAL A 134 9.19 3.19 -8.86
N PHE A 135 9.15 1.89 -9.14
CA PHE A 135 7.93 1.10 -9.17
C PHE A 135 7.30 0.98 -7.77
N GLY A 136 8.10 0.70 -6.73
CA GLY A 136 7.60 0.63 -5.35
C GLY A 136 7.03 1.95 -4.86
N PHE A 137 7.73 3.06 -5.13
CA PHE A 137 7.28 4.40 -4.80
C PHE A 137 5.99 4.78 -5.54
N ALA A 138 5.93 4.52 -6.85
CA ALA A 138 4.76 4.79 -7.67
C ALA A 138 3.52 4.02 -7.18
N ASN A 139 3.66 2.73 -6.88
CA ASN A 139 2.56 1.93 -6.34
C ASN A 139 2.09 2.42 -4.96
N ALA A 140 3.02 2.82 -4.10
CA ALA A 140 2.65 3.31 -2.78
C ALA A 140 1.99 4.70 -2.82
N LEU A 141 2.37 5.55 -3.79
CA LEU A 141 1.66 6.79 -4.06
C LEU A 141 0.25 6.50 -4.59
N GLY A 142 0.10 5.54 -5.51
CA GLY A 142 -1.22 5.08 -5.99
C GLY A 142 -2.09 4.55 -4.85
N PHE A 143 -1.49 3.83 -3.90
CA PHE A 143 -2.15 3.38 -2.68
C PHE A 143 -2.66 4.56 -1.84
N THR A 144 -1.78 5.55 -1.62
CA THR A 144 -2.09 6.73 -0.81
C THR A 144 -3.19 7.57 -1.43
N LEU A 145 -3.13 7.80 -2.75
CA LEU A 145 -4.14 8.57 -3.48
C LEU A 145 -5.52 7.91 -3.34
N ALA A 146 -5.60 6.61 -3.60
CA ALA A 146 -6.83 5.84 -3.45
C ALA A 146 -7.40 5.92 -2.02
N LEU A 147 -6.55 5.78 -1.01
CA LEU A 147 -6.95 5.83 0.39
C LEU A 147 -7.47 7.22 0.77
N VAL A 148 -6.81 8.29 0.32
CA VAL A 148 -7.24 9.68 0.57
C VAL A 148 -8.57 9.99 -0.13
N VAL A 149 -8.74 9.57 -1.39
CA VAL A 149 -10.00 9.75 -2.13
C VAL A 149 -11.15 9.02 -1.41
N PHE A 150 -10.91 7.77 -1.00
CA PHE A 150 -11.92 6.99 -0.28
C PHE A 150 -12.26 7.60 1.08
N ALA A 151 -11.28 8.13 1.81
CA ALA A 151 -11.51 8.81 3.07
C ALA A 151 -12.33 10.10 2.90
N GLY A 152 -12.09 10.86 1.84
CA GLY A 152 -12.90 12.04 1.51
C GLY A 152 -14.36 11.67 1.21
N ILE A 153 -14.59 10.56 0.49
CA ILE A 153 -15.94 10.04 0.24
C ILE A 153 -16.61 9.60 1.56
N ARG A 154 -15.86 8.94 2.45
CA ARG A 154 -16.39 8.48 3.75
C ARG A 154 -16.73 9.64 4.68
N GLU A 155 -15.90 10.68 4.76
CA GLU A 155 -16.21 11.89 5.53
C GLU A 155 -17.50 12.56 5.02
N GLN A 156 -17.71 12.62 3.70
CA GLN A 156 -18.95 13.14 3.12
C GLN A 156 -20.16 12.25 3.44
N LEU A 157 -20.02 10.94 3.35
CA LEU A 157 -21.09 9.99 3.66
C LEU A 157 -21.55 10.09 5.11
N ASP A 158 -20.64 10.37 6.05
CA ASP A 158 -20.98 10.55 7.46
C ASP A 158 -21.84 11.80 7.71
N LEU A 159 -21.81 12.79 6.82
CA LEU A 159 -22.67 13.99 6.88
C LEU A 159 -24.07 13.76 6.29
N VAL A 160 -24.28 12.65 5.57
CA VAL A 160 -25.53 12.36 4.86
C VAL A 160 -26.37 11.35 5.65
N ASN A 161 -27.70 11.48 5.56
CA ASN A 161 -28.63 10.55 6.20
C ASN A 161 -28.71 9.22 5.45
N ILE A 162 -27.83 8.28 5.82
CA ILE A 162 -27.81 6.91 5.33
C ILE A 162 -28.81 6.03 6.12
N PRO A 163 -29.52 5.09 5.48
CA PRO A 163 -30.36 4.11 6.17
C PRO A 163 -29.61 3.39 7.30
N LYS A 164 -30.24 3.20 8.46
CA LYS A 164 -29.60 2.67 9.68
C LYS A 164 -28.87 1.34 9.46
N GLY A 165 -29.39 0.46 8.61
CA GLY A 165 -28.79 -0.84 8.29
C GLY A 165 -27.56 -0.79 7.36
N MET A 166 -27.32 0.32 6.67
CA MET A 166 -26.19 0.48 5.75
C MET A 166 -25.03 1.29 6.34
N LYS A 167 -25.18 1.87 7.53
CA LYS A 167 -24.15 2.72 8.14
C LYS A 167 -22.86 1.94 8.44
N GLY A 168 -21.73 2.59 8.23
CA GLY A 168 -20.40 2.05 8.54
C GLY A 168 -19.85 1.14 7.44
N VAL A 169 -19.53 -0.10 7.79
CA VAL A 169 -18.83 -1.06 6.91
C VAL A 169 -19.60 -1.40 5.62
N PRO A 170 -20.92 -1.63 5.64
CA PRO A 170 -21.66 -2.00 4.42
C PRO A 170 -21.58 -0.94 3.32
N ILE A 171 -21.85 0.34 3.65
CA ILE A 171 -21.75 1.42 2.66
C ILE A 171 -20.31 1.68 2.23
N ALA A 172 -19.32 1.46 3.11
CA ALA A 172 -17.92 1.54 2.77
C ALA A 172 -17.53 0.51 1.69
N PHE A 173 -18.05 -0.73 1.77
CA PHE A 173 -17.81 -1.73 0.71
C PHE A 173 -18.52 -1.38 -0.61
N VAL A 174 -19.77 -0.89 -0.56
CA VAL A 174 -20.49 -0.46 -1.77
C VAL A 174 -19.74 0.68 -2.46
N THR A 175 -19.30 1.68 -1.70
CA THR A 175 -18.57 2.84 -2.23
C THR A 175 -17.18 2.45 -2.73
N ALA A 176 -16.49 1.53 -2.06
CA ALA A 176 -15.24 0.96 -2.55
C ALA A 176 -15.43 0.21 -3.89
N GLY A 177 -16.53 -0.54 -4.04
CA GLY A 177 -16.87 -1.21 -5.30
C GLY A 177 -17.16 -0.23 -6.43
N ILE A 178 -17.91 0.84 -6.17
CA ILE A 178 -18.17 1.91 -7.16
C ILE A 178 -16.86 2.62 -7.54
N LEU A 179 -16.01 2.90 -6.56
CA LEU A 179 -14.69 3.51 -6.80
C LEU A 179 -13.80 2.58 -7.64
N ALA A 180 -13.81 1.27 -7.38
CA ALA A 180 -13.06 0.29 -8.18
C ALA A 180 -13.54 0.28 -9.63
N LEU A 181 -14.86 0.31 -9.89
CA LEU A 181 -15.41 0.42 -11.24
C LEU A 181 -14.97 1.71 -11.95
N ALA A 182 -14.94 2.85 -11.23
CA ALA A 182 -14.46 4.11 -11.79
C ALA A 182 -12.97 4.03 -12.17
N PHE A 183 -12.15 3.37 -11.36
CA PHE A 183 -10.72 3.20 -11.63
C PHE A 183 -10.43 2.16 -12.73
N MET A 184 -11.28 1.14 -12.92
CA MET A 184 -11.18 0.24 -14.08
C MET A 184 -11.29 0.98 -15.41
N GLY A 185 -11.96 2.14 -15.45
CA GLY A 185 -11.99 2.99 -16.64
C GLY A 185 -10.60 3.51 -17.07
N PHE A 186 -9.63 3.57 -16.16
CA PHE A 186 -8.25 3.96 -16.46
C PHE A 186 -7.39 2.80 -16.98
N ALA A 187 -7.88 1.56 -16.97
CA ALA A 187 -7.14 0.39 -17.42
C ALA A 187 -6.77 0.43 -18.91
N GLY A 188 -7.44 1.27 -19.73
CA GLY A 188 -7.17 1.43 -21.16
C GLY A 188 -6.31 2.64 -21.55
N ILE A 189 -5.68 3.33 -20.59
CA ILE A 189 -4.88 4.56 -20.85
C ILE A 189 -3.44 4.27 -21.35
N VAL A 190 -2.94 3.05 -21.19
CA VAL A 190 -1.64 2.58 -21.72
C VAL A 190 -1.82 1.37 -22.61
#